data_AF-A0A0S4JNM7-F1
#
_entry.id   AF-A0A0S4JNM7-F1
#
_cell.length_a   1.000
_cell.length_b   1.000
_cell.length_c   1.000
_cell.angle_alpha   90.00
_cell.angle_beta   90.00
_cell.angle_gamma   90.00
#
_symmetry.space_group_name_H-M   'P 1'
#
loop_
_entity.id
_entity.type
_entity.pdbx_description
1 polymer ?
#
loop_
_entity_poly.entity_id
_entity_poly.type
_entity_poly.pdbx_seq_one_letter_code
_entity_poly.pdbx_strand_id
1 'polypeptide(L)'
;MYVVFISCEIANKAMMKRWFSRVAASSSFGAAAAVSNPLKFSTRKFSSNSSYNSGDASQGMQGNDQVADYAKETLVEAAASGQYAEHKPRAIMFVNKRPVEIIPQEENLLEVLEREGIRVPKFCYHPILSVAGNCRMCLVQVDGTSNLIVACATATLPGMSIITDSRLVRDAREGNVELILINHPNDCPICEQATNCDLQNISMNYGTDIPRFKEDKRAVEDFYFDPQTRVVLNRCIHCTRCVRYLNEHAQDFNLGMIGRGGLSEIGTFLDELEVKTDNNLPVSQLCPVGNLCLAEADENNAILAELEDLELKA
;
A
#
# COMPACT_ATOMS: atom_id res chain seq x y z
N MET A 1 1.21 -40.23 -15.39
CA MET A 1 1.46 -38.96 -14.67
C MET A 1 2.96 -38.72 -14.44
N TYR A 2 3.80 -38.80 -15.49
CA TYR A 2 5.27 -38.61 -15.37
C TYR A 2 5.95 -38.15 -16.68
N VAL A 3 5.22 -37.53 -17.63
CA VAL A 3 5.78 -37.15 -18.95
C VAL A 3 5.62 -35.65 -19.27
N VAL A 4 4.87 -34.88 -18.48
CA VAL A 4 4.62 -33.45 -18.77
C VAL A 4 5.65 -32.51 -18.10
N PHE A 5 6.36 -32.96 -17.07
CA PHE A 5 7.30 -32.10 -16.32
C PHE A 5 8.67 -31.87 -16.99
N ILE A 6 9.08 -32.69 -17.97
CA ILE A 6 10.42 -32.61 -18.56
C ILE A 6 10.49 -31.59 -19.73
N SER A 7 9.35 -31.21 -20.33
CA SER A 7 9.35 -30.30 -21.48
C SER A 7 9.44 -28.81 -21.14
N CYS A 8 9.20 -28.41 -19.89
CA CYS A 8 9.24 -26.98 -19.51
C CYS A 8 10.65 -26.46 -19.17
N GLU A 9 11.56 -27.35 -18.75
CA GLU A 9 12.88 -26.95 -18.25
C GLU A 9 13.93 -26.78 -19.38
N ILE A 10 13.72 -27.44 -20.52
CA ILE A 10 14.61 -27.36 -21.69
C ILE A 10 14.36 -26.08 -22.50
N ALA A 11 13.11 -25.57 -22.52
CA ALA A 11 12.76 -24.36 -23.25
C ALA A 11 13.38 -23.09 -22.64
N ASN A 12 13.50 -23.01 -21.31
CA ASN A 12 14.02 -21.83 -20.62
C ASN A 12 15.55 -21.66 -20.76
N LYS A 13 16.30 -22.77 -20.83
CA LYS A 13 17.77 -22.73 -21.03
C LYS A 13 18.18 -22.35 -22.45
N ALA A 14 17.35 -22.61 -23.45
CA ALA A 14 17.63 -22.24 -24.85
C ALA A 14 17.38 -20.74 -25.12
N MET A 15 16.47 -20.10 -24.39
CA MET A 15 16.12 -18.68 -24.57
C MET A 15 17.15 -17.74 -23.92
N MET A 16 17.72 -18.09 -22.76
CA MET A 16 18.75 -17.26 -22.09
C MET A 16 20.08 -17.19 -22.85
N LYS A 17 20.52 -18.29 -23.49
CA LYS A 17 21.79 -18.30 -24.26
C LYS A 17 21.75 -17.39 -25.48
N ARG A 18 20.55 -17.13 -26.03
CA ARG A 18 20.34 -16.31 -27.23
C ARG A 18 20.33 -14.80 -26.91
N TRP A 19 20.12 -14.44 -25.64
CA TRP A 19 20.14 -13.06 -25.17
C TRP A 19 21.57 -12.59 -24.84
N PHE A 20 22.39 -13.44 -24.20
CA PHE A 20 23.78 -13.11 -23.88
C PHE A 20 24.70 -12.92 -25.10
N SER A 21 24.42 -13.58 -26.23
CA SER A 21 25.24 -13.46 -27.44
C SER A 21 25.06 -12.14 -28.21
N ARG A 22 24.02 -11.34 -27.91
CA ARG A 22 23.72 -10.09 -28.65
C ARG A 22 24.20 -8.81 -27.96
N VAL A 23 24.67 -8.89 -26.72
CA VAL A 23 25.19 -7.72 -25.97
C VAL A 23 26.71 -7.55 -26.14
N ALA A 24 27.42 -8.58 -26.63
CA ALA A 24 28.88 -8.56 -26.78
C ALA A 24 29.41 -7.97 -28.11
N ALA A 25 28.56 -7.37 -28.96
CA ALA A 25 28.93 -7.00 -30.33
C ALA A 25 28.85 -5.49 -30.66
N SER A 26 28.92 -4.60 -29.66
CA SER A 26 28.96 -3.15 -29.94
C SER A 26 29.66 -2.34 -28.85
N SER A 27 31.00 -2.35 -28.84
CA SER A 27 31.83 -1.21 -28.42
C SER A 27 33.31 -1.53 -28.59
N SER A 28 33.83 -1.34 -29.80
CA SER A 28 35.26 -1.16 -30.04
C SER A 28 35.58 0.33 -29.95
N PHE A 29 36.36 0.79 -28.96
CA PHE A 29 37.32 1.90 -29.07
C PHE A 29 38.04 2.14 -27.72
N GLY A 30 39.38 2.18 -27.76
CA GLY A 30 40.21 2.95 -26.82
C GLY A 30 40.92 2.17 -25.70
N ALA A 31 42.16 1.75 -25.96
CA ALA A 31 43.09 1.21 -24.97
C ALA A 31 43.81 2.34 -24.18
N ALA A 32 43.97 2.19 -22.86
CA ALA A 32 45.12 2.72 -22.09
C ALA A 32 45.20 2.14 -20.67
N ALA A 33 46.26 1.34 -20.45
CA ALA A 33 47.03 1.07 -19.23
C ALA A 33 46.39 1.13 -17.82
N ALA A 34 46.24 -0.04 -17.19
CA ALA A 34 46.16 -0.20 -15.73
C ALA A 34 47.40 -0.96 -15.24
N VAL A 35 48.18 -0.30 -14.37
CA VAL A 35 49.33 -0.87 -13.65
C VAL A 35 48.83 -1.55 -12.38
N SER A 36 49.16 -2.84 -12.24
CA SER A 36 48.92 -3.67 -11.07
C SER A 36 50.01 -3.49 -10.02
N ASN A 37 49.66 -3.39 -8.72
CA ASN A 37 50.41 -4.09 -7.67
C ASN A 37 49.59 -4.26 -6.37
N PRO A 38 49.74 -5.39 -5.65
CA PRO A 38 48.85 -5.81 -4.56
C PRO A 38 49.33 -5.35 -3.18
N LEU A 39 48.38 -4.97 -2.30
CA LEU A 39 48.64 -4.70 -0.89
C LEU A 39 48.80 -6.01 -0.10
N LYS A 40 49.95 -6.15 0.55
CA LYS A 40 50.29 -7.27 1.45
C LYS A 40 49.61 -7.08 2.81
N PHE A 41 48.96 -8.13 3.26
CA PHE A 41 48.51 -8.34 4.63
C PHE A 41 49.73 -8.52 5.55
N SER A 42 49.81 -7.77 6.65
CA SER A 42 50.82 -7.95 7.70
C SER A 42 50.12 -8.23 9.02
N THR A 43 50.36 -9.41 9.58
CA THR A 43 49.92 -9.84 10.91
C THR A 43 51.02 -9.60 11.95
N ARG A 44 50.61 -9.62 13.23
CA ARG A 44 51.34 -9.88 14.49
C ARG A 44 51.39 -8.67 15.42
N LYS A 45 51.36 -8.81 16.76
CA LYS A 45 51.11 -9.92 17.70
C LYS A 45 50.91 -9.26 19.07
N PHE A 46 50.06 -9.88 19.88
CA PHE A 46 49.90 -9.59 21.30
C PHE A 46 51.05 -10.20 22.12
N SER A 47 51.60 -9.47 23.10
CA SER A 47 52.22 -10.04 24.30
C SER A 47 52.38 -9.00 25.41
N SER A 48 51.97 -9.43 26.59
CA SER A 48 51.97 -8.82 27.91
C SER A 48 53.36 -8.48 28.48
N ASN A 49 53.43 -7.49 29.38
CA ASN A 49 53.96 -7.68 30.73
C ASN A 49 53.53 -6.55 31.68
N SER A 50 52.98 -6.97 32.82
CA SER A 50 52.67 -6.17 34.00
C SER A 50 53.79 -6.38 35.03
N SER A 51 54.27 -5.31 35.66
CA SER A 51 54.96 -5.40 36.95
C SER A 51 54.89 -4.08 37.74
N TYR A 52 54.04 -4.13 38.76
CA TYR A 52 54.11 -3.55 40.12
C TYR A 52 54.44 -2.06 40.36
N ASN A 53 53.45 -1.42 41.02
CA ASN A 53 53.51 -0.15 41.74
C ASN A 53 54.50 -0.15 42.90
N SER A 54 55.18 0.98 43.08
CA SER A 54 55.52 1.59 44.38
C SER A 54 55.50 3.11 44.19
N GLY A 55 54.65 3.79 44.94
CA GLY A 55 54.36 5.21 44.75
C GLY A 55 55.48 6.15 45.18
N ASP A 56 55.46 7.36 44.63
CA ASP A 56 55.36 8.56 45.46
C ASP A 56 54.78 9.73 44.64
N ALA A 57 54.10 10.63 45.34
CA ALA A 57 53.13 11.58 44.82
C ALA A 57 53.75 12.79 44.10
N SER A 58 53.23 13.10 42.90
CA SER A 58 53.02 14.47 42.40
C SER A 58 52.03 14.44 41.22
N GLN A 59 50.74 14.38 41.56
CA GLN A 59 49.63 14.41 40.61
C GLN A 59 49.22 15.86 40.30
N GLY A 60 48.96 16.15 39.02
CA GLY A 60 48.25 17.37 38.67
C GLY A 60 48.31 17.81 37.20
N MET A 61 48.29 16.92 36.21
CA MET A 61 47.97 17.31 34.81
C MET A 61 47.58 16.13 33.89
N GLN A 62 46.66 15.26 34.32
CA GLN A 62 46.07 14.22 33.46
C GLN A 62 44.55 14.31 33.58
N GLY A 63 43.94 15.16 32.75
CA GLY A 63 42.49 15.37 32.74
C GLY A 63 41.86 15.50 31.35
N ASN A 64 42.64 15.41 30.26
CA ASN A 64 42.12 15.68 28.91
C ASN A 64 42.00 14.46 28.00
N ASP A 65 42.83 13.42 28.17
CA ASP A 65 42.85 12.30 27.22
C ASP A 65 41.65 11.35 27.43
N GLN A 66 41.23 11.12 28.69
CA GLN A 66 40.06 10.29 29.00
C GLN A 66 38.74 10.96 28.57
N VAL A 67 38.68 12.29 28.60
CA VAL A 67 37.49 13.04 28.17
C VAL A 67 37.35 12.99 26.64
N ALA A 68 38.47 13.00 25.91
CA ALA A 68 38.46 12.91 24.45
C ALA A 68 38.03 11.52 23.95
N ASP A 69 38.42 10.45 24.63
CA ASP A 69 38.05 9.09 24.22
C ASP A 69 36.61 8.73 24.64
N TYR A 70 36.15 9.19 25.82
CA TYR A 70 34.73 9.10 26.20
C TYR A 70 33.82 9.93 25.29
N ALA A 71 34.28 11.10 24.83
CA ALA A 71 33.57 11.91 23.84
C ALA A 71 33.49 11.22 22.47
N LYS A 72 34.52 10.48 22.05
CA LYS A 72 34.47 9.68 20.81
C LYS A 72 33.54 8.49 20.95
N GLU A 73 33.56 7.78 22.08
CA GLU A 73 32.65 6.66 22.32
C GLU A 73 31.19 7.12 22.40
N THR A 74 30.90 8.25 23.07
CA THR A 74 29.55 8.85 23.09
C THR A 74 29.13 9.42 21.73
N LEU A 75 30.05 9.92 20.90
CA LEU A 75 29.74 10.31 19.51
C LEU A 75 29.48 9.09 18.60
N VAL A 76 30.16 7.97 18.84
CA VAL A 76 29.95 6.71 18.11
C VAL A 76 28.65 6.03 18.56
N GLU A 77 28.29 6.09 19.84
CA GLU A 77 26.99 5.66 20.37
C GLU A 77 25.84 6.60 19.95
N ALA A 78 26.10 7.91 19.83
CA ALA A 78 25.15 8.87 19.27
C ALA A 78 24.94 8.69 17.75
N ALA A 79 25.97 8.24 17.03
CA ALA A 79 25.84 7.81 15.64
C ALA A 79 25.10 6.46 15.52
N ALA A 80 25.20 5.60 16.54
CA ALA A 80 24.47 4.33 16.61
C ALA A 80 22.99 4.50 17.04
N SER A 81 22.64 5.60 17.71
CA SER A 81 21.28 5.92 18.18
C SER A 81 20.37 6.61 17.14
N GLY A 82 20.59 6.30 15.85
CA GLY A 82 19.47 6.25 14.89
C GLY A 82 18.93 7.58 14.38
N GLN A 83 19.81 8.53 14.03
CA GLN A 83 19.45 9.64 13.12
C GLN A 83 20.13 9.45 11.76
N TYR A 84 19.84 8.34 11.09
CA TYR A 84 20.07 8.27 9.65
C TYR A 84 19.00 9.12 8.95
N ALA A 85 19.20 10.44 8.92
CA ALA A 85 18.63 11.26 7.86
C ALA A 85 19.37 10.88 6.58
N GLU A 86 18.98 9.73 6.00
CA GLU A 86 19.50 9.26 4.73
C GLU A 86 19.34 10.37 3.71
N HIS A 87 20.44 10.79 3.08
CA HIS A 87 20.42 11.75 2.00
C HIS A 87 19.82 11.05 0.76
N LYS A 88 18.50 10.86 0.76
CA LYS A 88 17.78 10.23 -0.34
C LYS A 88 17.97 11.06 -1.61
N PRO A 89 18.29 10.43 -2.76
CA PRO A 89 18.53 11.16 -4.00
C PRO A 89 17.23 11.84 -4.44
N ARG A 90 17.22 13.17 -4.45
CA ARG A 90 16.06 13.94 -4.92
C ARG A 90 16.09 14.04 -6.44
N ALA A 91 14.99 13.68 -7.08
CA ALA A 91 14.78 13.86 -8.50
C ALA A 91 13.64 14.85 -8.75
N ILE A 92 13.56 15.37 -9.97
CA ILE A 92 12.51 16.29 -10.38
C ILE A 92 11.54 15.55 -11.30
N MET A 93 10.24 15.67 -11.03
CA MET A 93 9.16 15.35 -11.97
C MET A 93 8.36 16.61 -12.29
N PHE A 94 7.48 16.55 -13.28
CA PHE A 94 6.61 17.64 -13.67
C PHE A 94 5.15 17.27 -13.45
N VAL A 95 4.42 18.10 -12.73
CA VAL A 95 2.97 17.96 -12.54
C VAL A 95 2.31 19.22 -13.09
N ASN A 96 1.48 19.10 -14.13
CA ASN A 96 0.86 20.24 -14.82
C ASN A 96 1.90 21.32 -15.21
N LYS A 97 3.08 20.90 -15.69
CA LYS A 97 4.24 21.74 -16.04
C LYS A 97 4.95 22.42 -14.85
N ARG A 98 4.58 22.10 -13.61
CA ARG A 98 5.28 22.57 -12.40
C ARG A 98 6.31 21.53 -11.97
N PRO A 99 7.57 21.91 -11.71
CA PRO A 99 8.57 20.98 -11.19
C PRO A 99 8.28 20.63 -9.73
N VAL A 100 8.36 19.35 -9.40
CA VAL A 100 8.12 18.79 -8.07
C VAL A 100 9.28 17.88 -7.69
N GLU A 101 9.79 18.02 -6.47
CA GLU A 101 10.83 17.14 -5.93
C GLU A 101 10.21 15.82 -5.49
N ILE A 102 10.86 14.71 -5.88
CA ILE A 102 10.45 13.35 -5.55
C ILE A 102 11.60 12.53 -5.00
N ILE A 103 11.24 11.51 -4.23
CA ILE A 103 12.13 10.40 -3.91
C ILE A 103 11.80 9.28 -4.90
N PRO A 104 12.67 9.02 -5.91
CA PRO A 104 12.36 8.08 -6.97
C PRO A 104 12.20 6.66 -6.41
N GLN A 105 11.26 5.89 -6.98
CA GLN A 105 10.98 4.49 -6.65
C GLN A 105 10.45 4.18 -5.24
N GLU A 106 10.49 5.13 -4.30
CA GLU A 106 9.97 4.93 -2.94
C GLU A 106 8.58 5.55 -2.75
N GLU A 107 8.33 6.72 -3.35
CA GLU A 107 7.05 7.43 -3.20
C GLU A 107 6.08 7.06 -4.34
N ASN A 108 4.82 6.81 -3.96
CA ASN A 108 3.73 6.63 -4.91
C ASN A 108 3.37 7.95 -5.56
N LEU A 109 2.97 7.93 -6.83
CA LEU A 109 2.58 9.14 -7.53
C LEU A 109 1.41 9.86 -6.84
N LEU A 110 0.43 9.12 -6.33
CA LEU A 110 -0.71 9.69 -5.61
C LEU A 110 -0.28 10.50 -4.37
N GLU A 111 0.69 9.99 -3.59
CA GLU A 111 1.19 10.66 -2.38
C GLU A 111 1.91 11.96 -2.72
N VAL A 112 2.70 11.95 -3.79
CA VAL A 112 3.38 13.16 -4.30
C VAL A 112 2.35 14.22 -4.73
N LEU A 113 1.30 13.82 -5.45
CA LEU A 113 0.24 14.75 -5.86
C LEU A 113 -0.48 15.37 -4.65
N GLU A 114 -0.74 14.56 -3.62
CA GLU A 114 -1.39 15.03 -2.38
C GLU A 114 -0.51 15.98 -1.58
N ARG A 115 0.81 15.72 -1.53
CA ARG A 115 1.79 16.64 -0.92
C ARG A 115 1.80 18.01 -1.58
N GLU A 116 1.65 18.05 -2.91
CA GLU A 116 1.56 19.28 -3.70
C GLU A 116 0.17 19.94 -3.65
N GLY A 117 -0.76 19.40 -2.84
CA GLY A 117 -2.11 19.93 -2.67
C GLY A 117 -3.06 19.61 -3.84
N ILE A 118 -2.67 18.74 -4.77
CA ILE A 118 -3.51 18.33 -5.90
C ILE A 118 -4.33 17.11 -5.47
N ARG A 119 -5.62 17.32 -5.20
CA ARG A 119 -6.52 16.25 -4.77
C ARG A 119 -6.94 15.38 -5.94
N VAL A 120 -6.49 14.13 -5.94
CA VAL A 120 -6.93 13.10 -6.89
C VAL A 120 -7.95 12.18 -6.21
N PRO A 121 -9.10 11.88 -6.85
CA PRO A 121 -10.13 11.03 -6.23
C PRO A 121 -9.67 9.58 -6.09
N LYS A 122 -9.99 8.96 -4.95
CA LYS A 122 -9.51 7.62 -4.56
C LYS A 122 -10.55 6.89 -3.71
N PHE A 123 -10.74 5.58 -3.94
CA PHE A 123 -11.62 4.73 -3.13
C PHE A 123 -10.90 3.56 -2.46
N CYS A 124 -9.98 2.88 -3.15
CA CYS A 124 -9.32 1.70 -2.56
C CYS A 124 -8.02 2.06 -1.83
N TYR A 125 -7.34 3.12 -2.24
CA TYR A 125 -6.07 3.52 -1.65
C TYR A 125 -6.28 4.08 -0.24
N HIS A 126 -5.42 3.67 0.69
CA HIS A 126 -5.32 4.18 2.05
C HIS A 126 -3.84 4.07 2.48
N PRO A 127 -3.24 5.08 3.12
CA PRO A 127 -1.79 5.12 3.36
C PRO A 127 -1.29 4.01 4.30
N ILE A 128 -2.15 3.50 5.17
CA ILE A 128 -1.82 2.43 6.14
C ILE A 128 -1.92 1.03 5.50
N LEU A 129 -2.59 0.91 4.35
CA LEU A 129 -2.82 -0.38 3.68
C LEU A 129 -1.89 -0.55 2.49
N SER A 130 -1.75 -1.79 2.02
CA SER A 130 -1.14 -2.07 0.73
C SER A 130 -1.79 -1.31 -0.45
N VAL A 131 -1.17 -1.35 -1.62
CA VAL A 131 -1.74 -0.77 -2.84
C VAL A 131 -2.47 -1.85 -3.64
N ALA A 132 -3.78 -1.67 -3.86
CA ALA A 132 -4.60 -2.62 -4.64
C ALA A 132 -4.84 -2.19 -6.10
N GLY A 133 -5.36 -0.97 -6.33
CA GLY A 133 -5.67 -0.47 -7.68
C GLY A 133 -6.99 -0.97 -8.29
N ASN A 134 -7.95 -1.42 -7.47
CA ASN A 134 -9.24 -1.96 -7.93
C ASN A 134 -10.17 -0.87 -8.50
N CYS A 135 -10.26 0.28 -7.83
CA CYS A 135 -11.29 1.29 -8.15
C CYS A 135 -11.01 2.16 -9.38
N ARG A 136 -9.75 2.21 -9.85
CA ARG A 136 -9.31 3.03 -11.00
C ARG A 136 -9.73 4.52 -10.97
N MET A 137 -10.09 5.07 -9.82
CA MET A 137 -10.51 6.48 -9.73
C MET A 137 -9.32 7.46 -9.84
N CYS A 138 -8.13 7.02 -9.41
CA CYS A 138 -6.92 7.83 -9.41
C CYS A 138 -6.18 7.84 -10.76
N LEU A 139 -6.90 7.75 -11.87
CA LEU A 139 -6.32 7.84 -13.20
C LEU A 139 -5.78 9.26 -13.47
N VAL A 140 -4.59 9.31 -14.06
CA VAL A 140 -3.91 10.53 -14.50
C VAL A 140 -3.26 10.28 -15.87
N GLN A 141 -3.06 11.34 -16.65
CA GLN A 141 -2.47 11.22 -17.99
C GLN A 141 -0.97 11.50 -17.93
N VAL A 142 -0.19 10.71 -18.66
CA VAL A 142 1.24 11.00 -18.90
C VAL A 142 1.37 11.94 -20.09
N ASP A 143 2.07 13.05 -19.91
CA ASP A 143 2.30 14.05 -20.95
C ASP A 143 2.98 13.44 -22.18
N GLY A 144 2.58 13.89 -23.37
CA GLY A 144 3.05 13.33 -24.65
C GLY A 144 2.46 11.98 -25.06
N THR A 145 1.64 11.33 -24.23
CA THR A 145 0.92 10.10 -24.60
C THR A 145 -0.57 10.19 -24.32
N SER A 146 -1.37 9.40 -25.04
CA SER A 146 -2.82 9.26 -24.79
C SER A 146 -3.17 8.21 -23.74
N ASN A 147 -2.16 7.70 -23.02
CA ASN A 147 -2.34 6.62 -22.06
C ASN A 147 -2.62 7.19 -20.66
N LEU A 148 -3.59 6.59 -19.98
CA LEU A 148 -3.89 6.86 -18.58
C LEU A 148 -3.20 5.83 -17.69
N ILE A 149 -2.59 6.30 -16.61
CA ILE A 149 -1.92 5.48 -15.61
C ILE A 149 -2.62 5.61 -14.26
N VAL A 150 -2.46 4.60 -13.42
CA VAL A 150 -3.04 4.58 -12.08
C VAL A 150 -2.06 5.21 -11.11
N ALA A 151 -2.41 6.36 -10.52
CA ALA A 151 -1.50 7.10 -9.65
C ALA A 151 -1.15 6.37 -8.35
N CYS A 152 -2.06 5.55 -7.79
CA CYS A 152 -1.78 4.87 -6.51
C CYS A 152 -0.75 3.75 -6.62
N ALA A 153 -0.60 3.12 -7.78
CA ALA A 153 0.30 1.97 -7.99
C ALA A 153 1.55 2.30 -8.79
N THR A 154 1.57 3.47 -9.45
CA THR A 154 2.72 3.88 -10.25
C THR A 154 3.72 4.58 -9.34
N ALA A 155 4.92 4.01 -9.22
CA ALA A 155 6.04 4.65 -8.55
C ALA A 155 6.52 5.87 -9.34
N THR A 156 6.99 6.89 -8.63
CA THR A 156 7.48 8.12 -9.25
C THR A 156 8.85 7.91 -9.93
N LEU A 157 9.00 8.47 -11.13
CA LEU A 157 10.22 8.39 -11.94
C LEU A 157 10.78 9.78 -12.24
N PRO A 158 12.11 9.93 -12.33
CA PRO A 158 12.75 11.20 -12.70
C PRO A 158 12.33 11.62 -14.11
N GLY A 159 12.00 12.91 -14.29
CA GLY A 159 11.63 13.48 -15.59
C GLY A 159 10.22 13.12 -16.08
N MET A 160 9.44 12.37 -15.29
CA MET A 160 8.05 12.06 -15.62
C MET A 160 7.21 13.34 -15.63
N SER A 161 6.37 13.53 -16.64
CA SER A 161 5.43 14.65 -16.73
C SER A 161 3.99 14.14 -16.73
N ILE A 162 3.17 14.65 -15.81
CA ILE A 162 1.79 14.19 -15.57
C ILE A 162 0.82 15.35 -15.66
N ILE A 163 -0.32 15.08 -16.26
CA ILE A 163 -1.45 16.01 -16.39
C ILE A 163 -2.63 15.43 -15.62
N THR A 164 -3.15 16.18 -14.66
CA THR A 164 -4.26 15.75 -13.80
C THR A 164 -5.63 16.13 -14.32
N ASP A 165 -5.72 17.19 -15.12
CA ASP A 165 -6.99 17.80 -15.56
C ASP A 165 -7.14 17.83 -17.09
N SER A 166 -6.82 16.72 -17.75
CA SER A 166 -7.09 16.57 -19.18
C SER A 166 -8.51 16.10 -19.45
N ARG A 167 -8.99 16.30 -20.68
CA ARG A 167 -10.28 15.78 -21.13
C ARG A 167 -10.37 14.27 -20.97
N LEU A 168 -9.31 13.54 -21.35
CA LEU A 168 -9.25 12.08 -21.21
C LEU A 168 -9.36 11.62 -19.75
N VAL A 169 -8.74 12.34 -18.82
CA VAL A 169 -8.82 12.02 -17.39
C VAL A 169 -10.23 12.26 -16.84
N ARG A 170 -10.87 13.37 -17.24
CA ARG A 170 -12.25 13.68 -16.84
C ARG A 170 -13.23 12.63 -17.36
N ASP A 171 -13.19 12.32 -18.65
CA ASP A 171 -14.04 11.31 -19.27
C ASP A 171 -13.85 9.93 -18.59
N ALA A 172 -12.62 9.56 -18.23
CA ALA A 172 -12.35 8.30 -17.54
C ALA A 172 -12.86 8.28 -16.08
N ARG A 173 -12.76 9.41 -15.37
CA ARG A 173 -13.28 9.54 -14.00
C ARG A 173 -14.81 9.49 -13.98
N GLU A 174 -15.46 10.23 -14.87
CA GLU A 174 -16.91 10.21 -15.06
C GLU A 174 -17.41 8.79 -15.38
N GLY A 175 -16.75 8.11 -16.33
CA GLY A 175 -17.09 6.73 -16.68
C GLY A 175 -16.92 5.75 -15.51
N ASN A 176 -15.86 5.89 -14.71
CA ASN A 176 -15.64 5.02 -13.54
C ASN A 176 -16.69 5.24 -12.44
N VAL A 177 -17.06 6.50 -12.17
CA VAL A 177 -18.13 6.81 -11.21
C VAL A 177 -19.44 6.19 -11.69
N GLU A 178 -19.76 6.32 -12.97
CA GLU A 178 -20.96 5.72 -13.53
C GLU A 178 -20.97 4.20 -13.40
N LEU A 179 -19.86 3.52 -13.70
CA LEU A 179 -19.73 2.07 -13.53
C LEU A 179 -19.95 1.61 -12.08
N ILE A 180 -19.50 2.40 -11.11
CA ILE A 180 -19.74 2.13 -9.69
C ILE A 180 -21.23 2.29 -9.35
N LEU A 181 -21.87 3.35 -9.87
CA LEU A 181 -23.27 3.66 -9.60
C LEU A 181 -24.28 2.75 -10.32
N ILE A 182 -23.86 2.00 -11.36
CA ILE A 182 -24.72 0.99 -12.02
C ILE A 182 -25.28 0.03 -10.97
N ASN A 183 -24.41 -0.56 -10.15
CA ASN A 183 -24.79 -1.57 -9.16
C ASN A 183 -25.06 -1.01 -7.75
N HIS A 184 -24.71 0.26 -7.48
CA HIS A 184 -24.94 0.86 -6.16
C HIS A 184 -26.42 1.26 -5.99
N PRO A 185 -27.07 0.93 -4.86
CA PRO A 185 -28.47 1.28 -4.61
C PRO A 185 -28.63 2.77 -4.27
N ASN A 186 -29.83 3.30 -4.44
CA ASN A 186 -30.17 4.68 -4.09
C ASN A 186 -30.55 4.81 -2.61
N ASP A 187 -29.71 4.27 -1.73
CA ASP A 187 -29.96 4.12 -0.29
C ASP A 187 -29.52 5.34 0.53
N CYS A 188 -29.08 6.43 -0.10
CA CYS A 188 -28.59 7.62 0.60
C CYS A 188 -29.51 8.12 1.76
N PRO A 189 -30.86 8.15 1.66
CA PRO A 189 -31.68 8.62 2.78
C PRO A 189 -31.70 7.68 3.99
N ILE A 190 -31.39 6.40 3.80
CA ILE A 190 -31.37 5.37 4.86
C ILE A 190 -29.94 4.98 5.27
N CYS A 191 -28.93 5.54 4.60
CA CYS A 191 -27.54 5.22 4.83
C CYS A 191 -26.98 6.08 5.98
N GLU A 192 -26.50 5.43 7.04
CA GLU A 192 -25.89 6.09 8.20
C GLU A 192 -24.66 6.94 7.82
N GLN A 193 -23.93 6.54 6.78
CA GLN A 193 -22.73 7.24 6.32
C GLN A 193 -23.02 8.34 5.29
N ALA A 194 -24.29 8.66 4.99
CA ALA A 194 -24.63 9.62 3.93
C ALA A 194 -23.93 10.99 4.08
N THR A 195 -23.77 11.50 5.31
CA THR A 195 -23.13 12.80 5.51
C THR A 195 -21.61 12.81 5.32
N ASN A 196 -20.96 11.64 5.33
CA ASN A 196 -19.50 11.49 5.23
C ASN A 196 -19.08 10.47 4.15
N CYS A 197 -19.93 10.24 3.15
CA CYS A 197 -19.67 9.22 2.14
C CYS A 197 -18.72 9.74 1.04
N ASP A 198 -17.56 9.09 0.89
CA ASP A 198 -16.60 9.39 -0.17
C ASP A 198 -17.23 9.22 -1.56
N LEU A 199 -18.08 8.19 -1.75
CA LEU A 199 -18.73 7.93 -3.03
C LEU A 199 -19.67 9.06 -3.43
N GLN A 200 -20.45 9.58 -2.48
CA GLN A 200 -21.33 10.71 -2.73
C GLN A 200 -20.52 11.96 -3.07
N ASN A 201 -19.47 12.26 -2.29
CA ASN A 201 -18.61 13.42 -2.52
C ASN A 201 -17.89 13.35 -3.88
N ILE A 202 -17.37 12.18 -4.25
CA ILE A 202 -16.68 11.99 -5.52
C ILE A 202 -17.69 12.04 -6.68
N SER A 203 -18.88 11.46 -6.52
CA SER A 203 -19.94 11.52 -7.53
C SER A 203 -20.41 12.97 -7.78
N MET A 204 -20.56 13.77 -6.73
CA MET A 204 -20.92 15.20 -6.89
C MET A 204 -19.84 16.02 -7.59
N ASN A 205 -18.56 15.67 -7.42
CA ASN A 205 -17.44 16.45 -7.97
C ASN A 205 -16.99 15.99 -9.37
N TYR A 206 -17.11 14.69 -9.66
CA TYR A 206 -16.56 14.06 -10.87
C TYR A 206 -17.56 13.18 -11.62
N GLY A 207 -18.78 13.01 -11.12
CA GLY A 207 -19.83 12.21 -11.73
C GLY A 207 -20.66 12.98 -12.75
N THR A 208 -21.51 12.25 -13.46
CA THR A 208 -22.50 12.80 -14.38
C THR A 208 -23.83 13.04 -13.66
N ASP A 209 -24.56 14.10 -14.05
CA ASP A 209 -25.82 14.47 -13.40
C ASP A 209 -26.95 13.47 -13.64
N ILE A 210 -26.94 12.79 -14.80
CA ILE A 210 -28.04 11.95 -15.27
C ILE A 210 -27.53 10.51 -15.45
N PRO A 211 -28.06 9.53 -14.68
CA PRO A 211 -27.70 8.14 -14.88
C PRO A 211 -28.24 7.62 -16.22
N ARG A 212 -27.38 6.97 -17.00
CA ARG A 212 -27.78 6.31 -18.26
C ARG A 212 -28.36 4.92 -18.03
N PHE A 213 -27.99 4.28 -16.93
CA PHE A 213 -28.43 2.92 -16.55
C PHE A 213 -29.86 2.95 -16.00
N LYS A 214 -30.73 2.10 -16.57
CA LYS A 214 -32.16 2.00 -16.23
C LYS A 214 -32.63 0.57 -15.93
N GLU A 215 -31.72 -0.40 -15.98
CA GLU A 215 -32.04 -1.80 -15.74
C GLU A 215 -32.04 -2.09 -14.24
N ASP A 216 -32.49 -3.30 -13.89
CA ASP A 216 -32.52 -3.74 -12.51
C ASP A 216 -31.09 -3.90 -11.97
N LYS A 217 -30.89 -3.38 -10.75
CA LYS A 217 -29.62 -3.44 -10.04
C LYS A 217 -29.45 -4.83 -9.42
N ARG A 218 -28.19 -5.24 -9.22
CA ARG A 218 -27.91 -6.47 -8.46
C ARG A 218 -28.47 -6.34 -7.03
N ALA A 219 -28.99 -7.44 -6.51
CA ALA A 219 -29.38 -7.57 -5.12
C ALA A 219 -28.63 -8.77 -4.53
N VAL A 220 -27.99 -8.54 -3.39
CA VAL A 220 -27.25 -9.52 -2.60
C VAL A 220 -27.83 -9.50 -1.18
N GLU A 221 -27.85 -10.66 -0.54
CA GLU A 221 -28.31 -10.80 0.84
C GLU A 221 -27.31 -10.16 1.81
N ASP A 222 -27.85 -9.47 2.81
CA ASP A 222 -27.05 -8.87 3.87
C ASP A 222 -26.71 -9.94 4.92
N PHE A 223 -25.56 -9.80 5.58
CA PHE A 223 -25.15 -10.70 6.65
C PHE A 223 -24.57 -9.93 7.83
N TYR A 224 -24.45 -10.62 8.97
CA TYR A 224 -23.82 -10.09 10.17
C TYR A 224 -22.41 -10.65 10.26
N PHE A 225 -21.42 -9.75 10.25
CA PHE A 225 -20.02 -10.15 10.44
C PHE A 225 -19.72 -10.40 11.92
N ASP A 226 -20.39 -9.65 12.79
CA ASP A 226 -20.24 -9.66 14.23
C ASP A 226 -21.57 -9.16 14.86
N PRO A 227 -21.89 -9.51 16.13
CA PRO A 227 -23.10 -9.01 16.79
C PRO A 227 -23.24 -7.49 16.84
N GLN A 228 -22.17 -6.72 16.64
CA GLN A 228 -22.23 -5.26 16.60
C GLN A 228 -22.16 -4.68 15.18
N THR A 229 -21.85 -5.49 14.17
CA THR A 229 -21.57 -4.99 12.82
C THR A 229 -22.42 -5.71 11.77
N ARG A 230 -23.33 -4.95 11.15
CA ARG A 230 -24.16 -5.41 10.03
C ARG A 230 -23.49 -5.02 8.71
N VAL A 231 -23.46 -5.95 7.75
CA VAL A 231 -22.86 -5.76 6.43
C VAL A 231 -23.95 -5.69 5.36
N VAL A 232 -24.09 -4.52 4.73
CA VAL A 232 -25.07 -4.27 3.66
C VAL A 232 -24.42 -4.37 2.28
N LEU A 233 -24.39 -5.58 1.71
CA LEU A 233 -23.56 -5.90 0.54
C LEU A 233 -23.98 -5.20 -0.74
N ASN A 234 -25.24 -4.78 -0.83
CA ASN A 234 -25.74 -4.00 -1.95
C ASN A 234 -24.99 -2.67 -2.09
N ARG A 235 -24.53 -2.07 -0.99
CA ARG A 235 -23.81 -0.80 -0.99
C ARG A 235 -22.31 -0.96 -1.30
N CYS A 236 -21.77 -2.17 -1.28
CA CYS A 236 -20.36 -2.44 -1.53
C CYS A 236 -19.93 -2.09 -2.96
N ILE A 237 -18.78 -1.43 -3.09
CA ILE A 237 -18.13 -1.09 -4.37
C ILE A 237 -16.88 -1.93 -4.67
N HIS A 238 -16.68 -3.02 -3.92
CA HIS A 238 -15.53 -3.94 -4.06
C HIS A 238 -14.15 -3.26 -3.99
N CYS A 239 -14.00 -2.26 -3.12
CA CYS A 239 -12.71 -1.58 -2.91
C CYS A 239 -11.66 -2.42 -2.16
N THR A 240 -12.10 -3.52 -1.54
CA THR A 240 -11.32 -4.47 -0.71
C THR A 240 -10.47 -3.80 0.40
N ARG A 241 -10.87 -2.62 0.90
CA ARG A 241 -10.19 -2.00 2.05
C ARG A 241 -10.35 -2.83 3.32
N CYS A 242 -11.57 -3.28 3.61
CA CYS A 242 -11.89 -4.11 4.78
C CYS A 242 -11.08 -5.42 4.80
N VAL A 243 -11.13 -6.19 3.71
CA VAL A 243 -10.38 -7.46 3.55
C VAL A 243 -8.88 -7.26 3.77
N ARG A 244 -8.29 -6.20 3.21
CA ARG A 244 -6.85 -5.95 3.36
C ARG A 244 -6.49 -5.49 4.76
N TYR A 245 -7.32 -4.66 5.38
CA TYR A 245 -7.11 -4.26 6.77
C TYR A 245 -7.15 -5.46 7.72
N LEU A 246 -8.14 -6.33 7.56
CA LEU A 246 -8.25 -7.53 8.38
C LEU A 246 -7.04 -8.45 8.19
N ASN A 247 -6.63 -8.70 6.95
CA ASN A 247 -5.48 -9.56 6.64
C ASN A 247 -4.12 -8.97 7.09
N GLU A 248 -3.91 -7.67 6.90
CA GLU A 248 -2.60 -7.02 7.12
C GLU A 248 -2.42 -6.54 8.56
N HIS A 249 -3.46 -5.96 9.17
CA HIS A 249 -3.38 -5.30 10.48
C HIS A 249 -4.04 -6.11 11.59
N ALA A 250 -5.25 -6.64 11.35
CA ALA A 250 -5.95 -7.43 12.36
C ALA A 250 -5.44 -8.89 12.43
N GLN A 251 -4.68 -9.33 11.42
CA GLN A 251 -4.29 -10.72 11.21
C GLN A 251 -5.46 -11.71 11.27
N ASP A 252 -6.63 -11.23 10.84
CA ASP A 252 -7.85 -12.02 10.69
C ASP A 252 -8.13 -12.23 9.21
N PHE A 253 -8.32 -13.48 8.81
CA PHE A 253 -8.52 -13.91 7.42
C PHE A 253 -9.97 -14.32 7.13
N ASN A 254 -10.90 -14.00 8.02
CA ASN A 254 -12.30 -14.40 7.90
C ASN A 254 -13.02 -13.73 6.72
N LEU A 255 -12.69 -12.48 6.40
CA LEU A 255 -13.35 -11.74 5.33
C LEU A 255 -12.60 -11.89 4.00
N GLY A 256 -13.29 -12.41 2.98
CA GLY A 256 -12.76 -12.61 1.64
C GLY A 256 -13.58 -11.93 0.54
N MET A 257 -13.07 -11.97 -0.68
CA MET A 257 -13.85 -11.68 -1.88
C MET A 257 -14.21 -13.00 -2.55
N ILE A 258 -15.48 -13.36 -2.50
CA ILE A 258 -16.05 -14.59 -3.03
C ILE A 258 -16.59 -14.31 -4.44
N GLY A 259 -16.50 -15.30 -5.33
CA GLY A 259 -16.99 -15.18 -6.70
C GLY A 259 -16.08 -14.39 -7.64
N ARG A 260 -16.61 -14.03 -8.82
CA ARG A 260 -15.86 -13.32 -9.87
C ARG A 260 -16.76 -12.41 -10.69
N GLY A 261 -16.24 -11.24 -11.06
CA GLY A 261 -16.91 -10.33 -11.98
C GLY A 261 -17.97 -9.49 -11.28
N GLY A 262 -19.13 -9.29 -11.93
CA GLY A 262 -20.23 -8.54 -11.34
C GLY A 262 -20.95 -9.25 -10.19
N LEU A 263 -20.73 -10.57 -10.04
CA LEU A 263 -21.26 -11.42 -8.96
C LEU A 263 -20.22 -11.63 -7.84
N SER A 264 -19.20 -10.78 -7.77
CA SER A 264 -18.27 -10.82 -6.65
C SER A 264 -18.94 -10.26 -5.41
N GLU A 265 -18.70 -10.87 -4.26
CA GLU A 265 -19.27 -10.50 -2.97
C GLU A 265 -18.16 -10.46 -1.93
N ILE A 266 -18.28 -9.58 -0.94
CA ILE A 266 -17.33 -9.55 0.19
C ILE A 266 -18.03 -10.24 1.34
N GLY A 267 -17.51 -11.36 1.81
CA GLY A 267 -18.18 -12.15 2.83
C GLY A 267 -17.24 -13.14 3.50
N THR A 268 -17.74 -13.79 4.54
CA THR A 268 -17.12 -14.98 5.11
C THR A 268 -17.52 -16.20 4.28
N PHE A 269 -16.63 -17.18 4.15
CA PHE A 269 -16.95 -18.41 3.39
C PHE A 269 -17.80 -19.40 4.20
N LEU A 270 -17.63 -19.41 5.53
CA LEU A 270 -18.49 -20.12 6.48
C LEU A 270 -19.32 -19.07 7.23
N ASP A 271 -20.58 -19.41 7.54
CA ASP A 271 -21.52 -18.62 8.33
C ASP A 271 -21.23 -18.66 9.85
N GLU A 272 -20.00 -18.98 10.24
CA GLU A 272 -19.63 -19.10 11.65
C GLU A 272 -19.44 -17.69 12.25
N LEU A 273 -20.41 -17.31 13.08
CA LEU A 273 -20.42 -16.13 13.97
C LEU A 273 -19.27 -16.11 15.00
N GLU A 274 -18.24 -16.95 14.85
CA GLU A 274 -17.10 -17.04 15.75
C GLU A 274 -16.04 -15.94 15.54
N VAL A 275 -16.35 -14.89 14.77
CA VAL A 275 -15.46 -13.75 14.60
C VAL A 275 -15.55 -12.80 15.81
N LYS A 276 -15.11 -13.27 16.98
CA LYS A 276 -14.84 -12.44 18.16
C LYS A 276 -13.54 -11.66 17.94
N THR A 277 -13.52 -10.74 16.99
CA THR A 277 -12.38 -9.84 16.85
C THR A 277 -12.67 -8.50 17.51
N ASP A 278 -11.81 -8.10 18.45
CA ASP A 278 -11.86 -6.77 19.10
C ASP A 278 -11.55 -5.61 18.11
N ASN A 279 -11.32 -5.92 16.82
CA ASN A 279 -10.84 -5.02 15.78
C ASN A 279 -11.95 -4.47 14.87
N ASN A 280 -13.22 -4.56 15.29
CA ASN A 280 -14.38 -4.24 14.44
C ASN A 280 -14.63 -2.73 14.26
N LEU A 281 -14.39 -1.94 15.31
CA LEU A 281 -14.59 -0.48 15.29
C LEU A 281 -13.72 0.24 14.22
N PRO A 282 -12.46 -0.17 13.98
CA PRO A 282 -11.65 0.34 12.87
C PRO A 282 -12.17 0.04 11.46
N VAL A 283 -12.80 -1.12 11.22
CA VAL A 283 -13.14 -1.57 9.85
C VAL A 283 -14.30 -0.76 9.26
N SER A 284 -15.30 -0.44 10.08
CA SER A 284 -16.46 0.37 9.65
C SER A 284 -16.05 1.78 9.20
N GLN A 285 -15.08 2.40 9.89
CA GLN A 285 -14.55 3.73 9.59
C GLN A 285 -13.67 3.76 8.33
N LEU A 286 -13.07 2.62 7.97
CA LEU A 286 -12.19 2.52 6.81
C LEU A 286 -12.97 2.44 5.49
N CYS A 287 -14.22 1.98 5.54
CA CYS A 287 -15.05 1.80 4.37
C CYS A 287 -15.41 3.17 3.76
N PRO A 288 -15.19 3.40 2.45
CA PRO A 288 -15.55 4.66 1.80
C PRO A 288 -17.07 4.81 1.57
N VAL A 289 -17.83 3.74 1.84
CA VAL A 289 -19.27 3.62 1.61
C VAL A 289 -19.93 2.98 2.81
N GLY A 290 -21.23 3.26 3.02
CA GLY A 290 -22.01 2.73 4.15
C GLY A 290 -22.39 1.25 4.02
N ASN A 291 -21.42 0.41 3.66
CA ASN A 291 -21.54 -1.05 3.62
C ASN A 291 -21.39 -1.68 5.01
N LEU A 292 -20.52 -1.12 5.85
CA LEU A 292 -20.30 -1.61 7.22
C LEU A 292 -20.95 -0.63 8.19
N CYS A 293 -22.04 -1.05 8.80
CA CYS A 293 -22.82 -0.26 9.76
C CYS A 293 -22.63 -0.86 11.15
N LEU A 294 -22.47 0.01 12.14
CA LEU A 294 -22.55 -0.41 13.54
C LEU A 294 -24.04 -0.59 13.83
N ALA A 295 -24.47 -1.83 13.96
CA ALA A 295 -25.85 -2.11 14.29
C ALA A 295 -26.08 -1.88 15.79
N GLU A 296 -27.21 -1.27 16.14
CA GLU A 296 -27.61 -1.11 17.53
C GLU A 296 -27.73 -2.50 18.17
N ALA A 297 -27.00 -2.72 19.27
CA ALA A 297 -26.86 -4.03 19.91
C ALA A 297 -28.21 -4.63 20.35
N ASP A 298 -29.26 -3.82 20.52
CA ASP A 298 -30.54 -4.25 21.08
C ASP A 298 -31.34 -5.17 20.13
N GLU A 299 -31.34 -4.92 18.81
CA GLU A 299 -31.95 -5.84 17.83
C GLU A 299 -31.13 -7.13 17.68
N ASN A 300 -29.79 -7.01 17.74
CA ASN A 300 -28.89 -8.14 17.56
C ASN A 300 -28.86 -9.07 18.77
N ASN A 301 -29.04 -8.54 19.98
CA ASN A 301 -29.21 -9.33 21.20
C ASN A 301 -30.50 -10.13 21.17
N ALA A 302 -31.57 -9.64 20.53
CA ALA A 302 -32.82 -10.38 20.37
C ALA A 302 -32.64 -11.56 19.40
N ILE A 303 -31.92 -11.37 18.29
CA ILE A 303 -31.60 -12.43 17.33
C ILE A 303 -30.67 -13.48 17.96
N LEU A 304 -29.64 -13.05 18.71
CA LEU A 304 -28.78 -13.96 19.46
C LEU A 304 -29.56 -14.77 20.50
N ALA A 305 -30.48 -14.13 21.23
CA ALA A 305 -31.35 -14.84 22.17
C ALA A 305 -32.25 -15.86 21.45
N GLU A 306 -32.76 -15.56 20.26
CA GLU A 306 -33.52 -16.52 19.45
C GLU A 306 -32.65 -17.69 18.94
N LEU A 307 -31.39 -17.44 18.56
CA LEU A 307 -30.45 -18.47 18.12
C LEU A 307 -30.02 -19.39 19.28
N GLU A 308 -29.70 -18.83 20.44
CA GLU A 308 -29.42 -19.59 21.67
C GLU A 308 -30.63 -20.46 22.07
N ASP A 309 -31.85 -19.93 21.94
CA ASP A 309 -33.10 -20.66 22.19
C ASP A 309 -33.38 -21.79 21.19
N LEU A 310 -32.79 -21.75 19.99
CA LEU A 310 -32.89 -22.80 18.98
C LEU A 310 -31.82 -23.88 19.19
N GLU A 311 -30.60 -23.48 19.56
CA GLU A 311 -29.51 -24.42 19.90
C GLU A 311 -29.84 -25.23 21.16
N LEU A 312 -30.52 -24.65 22.15
CA LEU A 312 -30.97 -25.37 23.35
C LEU A 312 -32.12 -26.37 23.09
N LYS A 313 -32.82 -26.25 21.96
CA LYS A 313 -33.95 -27.12 21.57
C LYS A 313 -33.54 -28.23 20.60
N ALA A 314 -32.33 -28.19 20.05
CA ALA A 314 -31.73 -29.22 19.19
C ALA A 314 -31.01 -30.30 20.02
#